data_AF-A0A4Q5XH42-F1
#
_entry.id   AF-A0A4Q5XH42-F1
#
_cell.length_a   1.000
_cell.length_b   1.000
_cell.length_c   1.000
_cell.angle_alpha   90.00
_cell.angle_beta   90.00
_cell.angle_gamma   90.00
#
_symmetry.space_group_name_H-M   'P 1'
#
loop_
_entity.id
_entity.type
_entity.pdbx_description
1 polymer ?
#
loop_
_entity_poly.entity_id
_entity_poly.type
_entity_poly.pdbx_seq_one_letter_code
_entity_poly.pdbx_strand_id
1 'polypeptide(L)'
;MSRSVFGSVLALIPLASLMTLACGGSTEPAAAPAASAAAPAPAPAPATETPAPKVETVEDQRESFIGSCVQKTNQRAFCECSFEQFKIIFKDADFSKPLVDTDPRVAQLQSETSKACAGKLPEPEVKASFMDACVEGDKAKSGYCECAWTSLRKTLSIADFGNESALADERGLAARKTMVTDCKGKYPAEVAKKEFLEVCVKNTGGTDAVCNCRWTKLKKQMSVEEIVAGTGDVASVKGLKECK
;
A
#
# COMPACT_ATOMS: atom_id res chain seq x y z
N MET A 1 -29.39 14.21 -11.30
CA MET A 1 -28.25 13.96 -10.38
C MET A 1 -27.81 12.51 -10.56
N SER A 2 -26.97 12.25 -11.55
CA SER A 2 -26.48 10.89 -11.86
C SER A 2 -25.27 10.59 -10.98
N ARG A 3 -25.47 9.75 -9.97
CA ARG A 3 -24.36 9.13 -9.23
C ARG A 3 -23.59 8.24 -10.21
N SER A 4 -22.33 8.55 -10.47
CA SER A 4 -21.45 7.75 -11.30
C SER A 4 -21.15 6.43 -10.55
N VAL A 5 -21.83 5.34 -10.93
CA VAL A 5 -21.73 4.00 -10.28
C VAL A 5 -20.55 3.19 -10.82
N PHE A 6 -19.80 3.73 -11.78
CA PHE A 6 -18.51 3.18 -12.19
C PHE A 6 -17.42 4.08 -11.61
N GLY A 7 -17.34 4.10 -10.29
CA GLY A 7 -16.16 4.58 -9.59
C GLY A 7 -14.95 3.85 -10.17
N SER A 8 -13.96 4.64 -10.59
CA SER A 8 -12.69 4.23 -11.17
C SER A 8 -12.38 2.76 -10.96
N VAL A 9 -12.34 1.98 -12.04
CA VAL A 9 -11.56 0.74 -12.10
C VAL A 9 -10.07 1.14 -12.08
N LEU A 10 -9.68 1.87 -11.04
CA LEU A 10 -8.36 1.81 -10.49
C LEU A 10 -8.29 0.36 -9.99
N ALA A 11 -7.64 -0.50 -10.77
CA ALA A 11 -6.77 -1.48 -10.14
C ALA A 11 -5.81 -0.65 -9.28
N LEU A 12 -6.29 -0.30 -8.08
CA LEU A 12 -5.50 0.11 -6.94
C LEU A 12 -4.50 -1.02 -6.81
N ILE A 13 -3.32 -0.83 -7.39
CA ILE A 13 -2.15 -1.61 -7.02
C ILE A 13 -2.06 -1.39 -5.51
N PRO A 14 -2.33 -2.39 -4.67
CA PRO A 14 -2.31 -2.20 -3.22
C PRO A 14 -0.85 -2.20 -2.77
N LEU A 15 -0.04 -1.27 -3.29
CA LEU A 15 1.28 -0.95 -2.77
C LEU A 15 1.18 -0.35 -1.35
N ALA A 16 -0.04 0.01 -0.90
CA ALA A 16 -0.33 0.44 0.46
C ALA A 16 -0.40 -0.72 1.50
N SER A 17 -0.40 -1.99 1.08
CA SER A 17 -0.55 -3.12 2.01
C SER A 17 0.76 -3.60 2.66
N LEU A 18 1.92 -3.02 2.31
CA LEU A 18 3.21 -3.42 2.87
C LEU A 18 3.66 -2.61 4.11
N MET A 19 2.90 -1.60 4.54
CA MET A 19 3.29 -0.74 5.68
C MET A 19 2.34 -0.78 6.88
N THR A 20 1.25 -1.54 6.82
CA THR A 20 0.25 -1.65 7.90
C THR A 20 0.35 -2.98 8.62
N LEU A 21 1.42 -3.22 9.38
CA LEU A 21 1.38 -4.20 10.47
C LEU A 21 2.54 -4.01 11.47
N ALA A 22 2.15 -3.80 12.72
CA ALA A 22 2.87 -4.05 13.97
C ALA A 22 4.13 -3.20 14.26
N CYS A 23 3.91 -2.02 14.86
CA CYS A 23 4.70 -1.55 16.00
C CYS A 23 3.82 -1.67 17.26
N GLY A 24 3.59 -2.91 17.67
CA GLY A 24 2.82 -3.27 18.87
C GLY A 24 3.40 -4.54 19.46
N GLY A 25 4.72 -4.55 19.68
CA GLY A 25 5.40 -5.64 20.36
C GLY A 25 5.12 -5.57 21.85
N SER A 26 3.97 -6.09 22.29
CA SER A 26 3.78 -6.46 23.69
C SER A 26 4.62 -7.70 23.98
N THR A 27 5.79 -7.51 24.56
CA THR A 27 6.54 -8.59 25.22
C THR A 27 5.70 -9.11 26.38
N GLU A 28 5.26 -10.36 26.29
CA GLU A 28 4.54 -11.07 27.35
C GLU A 28 5.45 -11.23 28.59
N PRO A 29 5.03 -10.86 29.80
CA PRO A 29 5.84 -11.09 31.00
C PRO A 29 6.01 -12.60 31.23
N ALA A 30 7.26 -13.04 31.39
CA ALA A 30 7.59 -14.42 31.71
C ALA A 30 6.82 -14.88 32.96
N ALA A 31 6.14 -16.03 32.85
CA ALA A 31 5.45 -16.67 33.96
C ALA A 31 6.43 -16.99 35.10
N ALA A 32 6.17 -16.43 36.28
CA ALA A 32 6.92 -16.72 37.49
C ALA A 32 6.64 -18.16 37.97
N PRO A 33 7.65 -18.92 38.44
CA PRO A 33 7.43 -20.22 39.07
C PRO A 33 6.73 -20.08 40.42
N ALA A 34 5.83 -21.01 40.71
CA ALA A 34 5.06 -21.09 41.94
C ALA A 34 5.93 -21.41 43.19
N ALA A 35 5.67 -20.62 44.24
CA ALA A 35 5.71 -20.89 45.68
C ALA A 35 6.78 -21.84 46.26
N SER A 36 7.60 -21.29 47.17
CA SER A 36 8.20 -22.05 48.26
C SER A 36 8.23 -21.24 49.57
N ALA A 37 7.82 -21.94 50.64
CA ALA A 37 7.81 -21.71 52.08
C ALA A 37 8.21 -20.36 52.70
N ALA A 38 7.39 -19.95 53.67
CA ALA A 38 7.54 -18.79 54.54
C ALA A 38 8.77 -18.85 55.47
N ALA A 39 9.48 -17.73 55.59
CA ALA A 39 10.50 -17.43 56.59
C ALA A 39 10.20 -16.06 57.25
N PRO A 40 10.63 -15.83 58.52
CA PRO A 40 10.20 -14.69 59.33
C PRO A 40 10.74 -13.34 58.82
N ALA A 41 9.92 -12.30 59.05
CA ALA A 41 10.05 -10.96 58.51
C ALA A 41 11.32 -10.20 58.99
N PRO A 42 12.18 -9.71 58.07
CA PRO A 42 13.20 -8.72 58.40
C PRO A 42 12.61 -7.31 58.52
N ALA A 43 13.26 -6.48 59.33
CA ALA A 43 12.91 -5.10 59.63
C ALA A 43 12.75 -4.22 58.37
N PRO A 44 11.90 -3.17 58.41
CA PRO A 44 11.61 -2.32 57.26
C PRO A 44 12.87 -1.63 56.75
N ALA A 45 13.24 -1.94 55.51
CA ALA A 45 14.25 -1.20 54.76
C ALA A 45 13.74 0.24 54.51
N PRO A 46 14.63 1.24 54.46
CA PRO A 46 14.26 2.62 54.12
C PRO A 46 13.53 2.64 52.77
N ALA A 47 12.42 3.38 52.72
CA ALA A 47 11.60 3.54 51.54
C ALA A 47 12.49 3.97 50.36
N THR A 48 12.71 3.05 49.42
CA THR A 48 13.35 3.38 48.15
C THR A 48 12.31 4.20 47.39
N GLU A 49 12.56 5.50 47.21
CA GLU A 49 11.73 6.34 46.37
C GLU A 49 11.65 5.70 44.98
N THR A 50 10.47 5.19 44.62
CA THR A 50 10.21 4.70 43.27
C THR A 50 10.48 5.85 42.31
N PRO A 51 11.43 5.73 41.37
CA PRO A 51 11.67 6.77 40.38
C PRO A 51 10.35 7.06 39.67
N ALA A 52 10.02 8.35 39.55
CA ALA A 52 8.84 8.76 38.79
C ALA A 52 8.91 8.11 37.40
N PRO A 53 7.80 7.54 36.89
CA PRO A 53 7.79 6.87 35.59
C PRO A 53 8.32 7.83 34.53
N LYS A 54 9.39 7.42 33.84
CA LYS A 54 9.98 8.20 32.75
C LYS A 54 8.90 8.35 31.67
N VAL A 55 8.55 9.59 31.34
CA VAL A 55 7.68 9.89 30.20
C VAL A 55 8.47 9.52 28.95
N GLU A 56 7.99 8.53 28.20
CA GLU A 56 8.59 8.18 26.91
C GLU A 56 8.43 9.35 25.92
N THR A 57 9.52 9.70 25.26
CA THR A 57 9.55 10.71 24.21
C THR A 57 9.50 10.04 22.83
N VAL A 58 9.14 10.80 21.79
CA VAL A 58 9.18 10.30 20.41
C VAL A 58 10.59 9.82 20.06
N GLU A 59 11.62 10.52 20.54
CA GLU A 59 13.02 10.20 20.26
C GLU A 59 13.45 8.87 20.89
N ASP A 60 12.90 8.50 22.06
CA ASP A 60 13.16 7.19 22.68
C ASP A 60 12.70 6.02 21.76
N GLN A 61 11.76 6.27 20.83
CA GLN A 61 11.25 5.28 19.89
C GLN A 61 12.12 5.12 18.62
N ARG A 62 13.11 5.99 18.40
CA ARG A 62 13.89 6.04 17.14
C ARG A 62 14.53 4.70 16.78
N GLU A 63 15.32 4.14 17.68
CA GLU A 63 16.10 2.92 17.39
C GLU A 63 15.19 1.72 17.12
N SER A 64 14.11 1.58 17.89
CA SER A 64 13.11 0.53 17.69
C SER A 64 12.39 0.69 16.35
N PHE A 65 11.98 1.93 16.02
CA PHE A 65 11.33 2.24 14.75
C PHE A 65 12.25 1.95 13.56
N ILE A 66 13.48 2.49 13.58
CA ILE A 66 14.44 2.30 12.49
C ILE A 66 14.81 0.81 12.37
N GLY A 67 15.08 0.12 13.48
CA GLY A 67 15.39 -1.30 13.50
C GLY A 67 14.28 -2.14 12.86
N SER A 68 13.04 -1.94 13.28
CA SER A 68 11.87 -2.65 12.74
C SER A 68 11.61 -2.31 11.27
N CYS A 69 11.78 -1.05 10.89
CA CYS A 69 11.61 -0.60 9.51
C CYS A 69 12.69 -1.19 8.59
N VAL A 70 13.96 -1.22 9.02
CA VAL A 70 15.07 -1.79 8.24
C VAL A 70 14.90 -3.29 8.09
N GLN A 71 14.38 -4.00 9.11
CA GLN A 71 14.09 -5.43 8.98
C GLN A 71 13.06 -5.73 7.87
N LYS A 72 12.11 -4.82 7.62
CA LYS A 72 11.07 -5.01 6.60
C LYS A 72 11.49 -4.52 5.22
N THR A 73 12.18 -3.39 5.17
CA THR A 73 12.48 -2.67 3.90
C THR A 73 13.90 -2.86 3.44
N ASN A 74 14.83 -3.21 4.33
CA ASN A 74 16.27 -3.15 4.13
C ASN A 74 16.80 -1.74 3.77
N GLN A 75 16.01 -0.67 4.02
CA GLN A 75 16.33 0.70 3.58
C GLN A 75 16.51 1.68 4.75
N ARG A 76 17.71 1.70 5.33
CA ARG A 76 18.04 2.61 6.47
C ARG A 76 17.75 4.08 6.15
N ALA A 77 18.16 4.58 4.99
CA ALA A 77 17.95 5.98 4.62
C ALA A 77 16.46 6.35 4.47
N PHE A 78 15.64 5.42 4.00
CA PHE A 78 14.18 5.57 3.98
C PHE A 78 13.63 5.58 5.40
N CYS A 79 14.02 4.62 6.24
CA CYS A 79 13.54 4.50 7.62
C CYS A 79 13.88 5.71 8.49
N GLU A 80 15.08 6.25 8.37
CA GLU A 80 15.48 7.50 9.04
C GLU A 80 14.61 8.67 8.58
N CYS A 81 14.39 8.82 7.28
CA CYS A 81 13.50 9.85 6.74
C CYS A 81 12.05 9.70 7.23
N SER A 82 11.52 8.47 7.21
CA SER A 82 10.17 8.14 7.68
C SER A 82 9.99 8.47 9.16
N PHE A 83 11.01 8.25 9.98
CA PHE A 83 10.99 8.62 11.39
C PHE A 83 10.96 10.14 11.59
N GLU A 84 11.69 10.90 10.76
CA GLU A 84 11.61 12.37 10.82
C GLU A 84 10.20 12.88 10.43
N GLN A 85 9.52 12.23 9.47
CA GLN A 85 8.11 12.54 9.18
C GLN A 85 7.18 12.16 10.34
N PHE A 86 7.44 11.02 10.98
CA PHE A 86 6.71 10.59 12.17
C PHE A 86 6.80 11.63 13.29
N LYS A 87 7.99 12.15 13.60
CA LYS A 87 8.20 13.22 14.59
C LYS A 87 7.51 14.54 14.25
N ILE A 88 7.33 14.83 12.97
CA ILE A 88 6.61 16.04 12.53
C ILE A 88 5.12 15.92 12.88
N ILE A 89 4.55 14.72 12.72
CA ILE A 89 3.09 14.49 12.83
C ILE A 89 2.68 14.06 14.25
N PHE A 90 3.47 13.21 14.90
CA PHE A 90 3.27 12.72 16.26
C PHE A 90 4.26 13.40 17.22
N LYS A 91 3.74 13.93 18.33
CA LYS A 91 4.49 14.64 19.37
C LYS A 91 4.54 13.81 20.64
N ASP A 92 5.44 14.18 21.57
CA ASP A 92 5.61 13.45 22.84
C ASP A 92 4.29 13.27 23.61
N ALA A 93 3.39 14.26 23.55
CA ALA A 93 2.08 14.17 24.20
C ALA A 93 1.18 13.03 23.66
N ASP A 94 1.40 12.59 22.42
CA ASP A 94 0.62 11.52 21.79
C ASP A 94 0.91 10.14 22.37
N PHE A 95 2.09 9.95 22.99
CA PHE A 95 2.50 8.67 23.60
C PHE A 95 1.89 8.44 24.98
N SER A 96 1.14 9.42 25.50
CA SER A 96 0.38 9.26 26.73
C SER A 96 -0.90 8.42 26.56
N LYS A 97 -1.27 8.09 25.32
CA LYS A 97 -2.48 7.34 24.98
C LYS A 97 -2.20 6.30 23.89
N PRO A 98 -2.92 5.17 23.89
CA PRO A 98 -2.85 4.24 22.76
C PRO A 98 -3.25 4.94 21.46
N LEU A 99 -2.46 4.73 20.41
CA LEU A 99 -2.84 5.15 19.06
C LEU A 99 -4.03 4.30 18.61
N VAL A 100 -5.06 4.96 18.07
CA VAL A 100 -6.22 4.26 17.49
C VAL A 100 -5.98 4.01 16.01
N ASP A 101 -6.36 2.83 15.52
CA ASP A 101 -6.11 2.43 14.12
C ASP A 101 -6.77 3.37 13.09
N THR A 102 -7.80 4.11 13.50
CA THR A 102 -8.52 5.07 12.67
C THR A 102 -8.03 6.51 12.82
N ASP A 103 -6.87 6.74 13.44
CA ASP A 103 -6.32 8.10 13.61
C ASP A 103 -5.97 8.68 12.21
N PRO A 104 -6.60 9.80 11.79
CA PRO A 104 -6.36 10.38 10.47
C PRO A 104 -4.90 10.78 10.24
N ARG A 105 -4.12 10.98 11.32
CA ARG A 105 -2.69 11.28 11.23
C ARG A 105 -1.87 10.12 10.69
N VAL A 106 -2.35 8.88 10.76
CA VAL A 106 -1.68 7.73 10.13
C VAL A 106 -1.71 7.87 8.61
N ALA A 107 -2.86 8.23 8.03
CA ALA A 107 -2.98 8.50 6.60
C ALA A 107 -2.14 9.73 6.19
N GLN A 108 -2.12 10.77 7.04
CA GLN A 108 -1.25 11.92 6.83
C GLN A 108 0.24 11.53 6.83
N LEU A 109 0.66 10.69 7.78
CA LEU A 109 2.03 10.20 7.88
C LEU A 109 2.43 9.42 6.65
N GLN A 110 1.57 8.52 6.17
CA GLN A 110 1.83 7.77 4.94
C GLN A 110 2.02 8.74 3.76
N SER A 111 1.13 9.72 3.60
CA SER A 111 1.21 10.72 2.52
C SER A 111 2.50 11.53 2.57
N GLU A 112 2.84 12.13 3.72
CA GLU A 112 4.03 12.97 3.87
C GLU A 112 5.33 12.14 3.78
N THR A 113 5.33 10.91 4.29
CA THR A 113 6.46 9.98 4.16
C THR A 113 6.71 9.60 2.71
N SER A 114 5.67 9.20 1.97
CA SER A 114 5.81 8.91 0.54
C SER A 114 6.35 10.12 -0.23
N LYS A 115 5.85 11.31 0.06
CA LYS A 115 6.28 12.54 -0.59
C LYS A 115 7.74 12.92 -0.27
N ALA A 116 8.15 12.83 1.00
CA ALA A 116 9.47 13.27 1.44
C ALA A 116 10.56 12.20 1.25
N CYS A 117 10.20 10.93 1.38
CA CYS A 117 11.15 9.83 1.57
C CYS A 117 11.21 8.86 0.40
N ALA A 118 10.25 8.84 -0.53
CA ALA A 118 10.29 7.85 -1.62
C ALA A 118 11.51 7.99 -2.54
N GLY A 119 12.12 9.18 -2.63
CA GLY A 119 13.41 9.38 -3.31
C GLY A 119 14.63 8.73 -2.63
N LYS A 120 14.47 8.20 -1.40
CA LYS A 120 15.50 7.44 -0.67
C LYS A 120 15.46 5.93 -0.97
N LEU A 121 14.44 5.46 -1.68
CA LEU A 121 14.33 4.05 -2.06
C LEU A 121 15.21 3.75 -3.28
N PRO A 122 16.01 2.68 -3.26
CA PRO A 122 16.78 2.25 -4.43
C PRO A 122 15.87 1.81 -5.56
N GLU A 123 16.19 2.24 -6.78
CA GLU A 123 15.44 1.86 -7.97
C GLU A 123 15.28 0.33 -8.15
N PRO A 124 16.30 -0.52 -7.93
CA PRO A 124 16.13 -1.98 -8.05
C PRO A 124 15.05 -2.56 -7.14
N GLU A 125 14.90 -2.02 -5.92
CA GLU A 125 13.90 -2.50 -4.97
C GLU A 125 12.51 -2.01 -5.34
N VAL A 126 12.37 -0.74 -5.74
CA VAL A 126 11.10 -0.22 -6.24
C VAL A 126 10.65 -0.97 -7.50
N LYS A 127 11.59 -1.31 -8.39
CA LYS A 127 11.31 -2.18 -9.53
C LYS A 127 10.84 -3.56 -9.07
N ALA A 128 11.54 -4.18 -8.12
CA ALA A 128 11.18 -5.51 -7.62
C ALA A 128 9.76 -5.52 -7.03
N SER A 129 9.42 -4.54 -6.18
CA SER A 129 8.07 -4.38 -5.62
C SER A 129 7.02 -4.10 -6.69
N PHE A 130 7.34 -3.26 -7.68
CA PHE A 130 6.46 -3.02 -8.82
C PHE A 130 6.19 -4.31 -9.61
N MET A 131 7.22 -5.10 -9.88
CA MET A 131 7.10 -6.35 -10.63
C MET A 131 6.28 -7.39 -9.87
N ASP A 132 6.52 -7.55 -8.57
CA ASP A 132 5.76 -8.45 -7.70
C ASP A 132 4.28 -8.07 -7.68
N ALA A 133 3.98 -6.79 -7.44
CA ALA A 133 2.62 -6.26 -7.41
C ALA A 133 1.93 -6.25 -8.79
N CYS A 134 2.67 -6.14 -9.89
CA CYS A 134 2.10 -6.20 -11.24
C CYS A 134 1.80 -7.63 -11.68
N VAL A 135 2.62 -8.59 -11.26
CA VAL A 135 2.47 -10.01 -11.61
C VAL A 135 1.39 -10.67 -10.74
N GLU A 136 1.32 -10.33 -9.45
CA GLU A 136 0.37 -10.91 -8.47
C GLU A 136 0.36 -12.46 -8.52
N GLY A 137 1.54 -13.06 -8.69
CA GLY A 137 1.71 -14.51 -8.82
C GLY A 137 1.45 -15.10 -10.21
N ASP A 138 0.84 -14.37 -11.16
CA ASP A 138 0.65 -14.83 -12.54
C ASP A 138 1.81 -14.44 -13.46
N LYS A 139 2.81 -15.33 -13.55
CA LYS A 139 4.01 -15.12 -14.37
C LYS A 139 3.72 -14.83 -15.85
N ALA A 140 2.54 -15.14 -16.37
CA ALA A 140 2.17 -14.77 -17.74
C ALA A 140 2.16 -13.25 -17.95
N LYS A 141 1.94 -12.45 -16.88
CA LYS A 141 1.98 -10.99 -16.92
C LYS A 141 3.39 -10.41 -17.00
N SER A 142 4.45 -11.19 -16.74
CA SER A 142 5.82 -10.67 -16.58
C SER A 142 6.29 -9.82 -17.77
N GLY A 143 5.95 -10.23 -19.00
CA GLY A 143 6.31 -9.49 -20.21
C GLY A 143 5.62 -8.13 -20.34
N TYR A 144 4.37 -8.03 -19.89
CA TYR A 144 3.66 -6.75 -19.76
C TYR A 144 4.27 -5.90 -18.64
N CYS A 145 4.52 -6.47 -17.46
CA CYS A 145 5.06 -5.76 -16.31
C CYS A 145 6.45 -5.17 -16.56
N GLU A 146 7.38 -5.90 -17.19
CA GLU A 146 8.69 -5.37 -17.57
C GLU A 146 8.57 -4.21 -18.56
N CYS A 147 7.64 -4.33 -19.53
CA CYS A 147 7.35 -3.24 -20.45
C CYS A 147 6.76 -2.03 -19.73
N ALA A 148 5.80 -2.26 -18.83
CA ALA A 148 5.10 -1.23 -18.10
C ALA A 148 6.08 -0.42 -17.23
N TRP A 149 6.94 -1.10 -16.48
CA TRP A 149 8.02 -0.48 -15.71
C TRP A 149 8.88 0.43 -16.61
N THR A 150 9.39 -0.13 -17.71
CA THR A 150 10.28 0.58 -18.63
C THR A 150 9.62 1.80 -19.25
N SER A 151 8.35 1.71 -19.63
CA SER A 151 7.60 2.82 -20.21
C SER A 151 7.29 3.90 -19.17
N LEU A 152 6.76 3.52 -18.00
CA LEU A 152 6.44 4.46 -16.93
C LEU A 152 7.67 5.23 -16.43
N ARG A 153 8.83 4.57 -16.31
CA ARG A 153 10.10 5.19 -15.89
C ARG A 153 10.65 6.25 -16.85
N LYS A 154 10.18 6.30 -18.11
CA LYS A 154 10.53 7.39 -19.04
C LYS A 154 9.99 8.75 -18.58
N THR A 155 8.90 8.75 -17.79
CA THR A 155 8.17 9.98 -17.40
C THR A 155 8.09 10.15 -15.89
N LEU A 156 7.96 9.05 -15.15
CA LEU A 156 7.78 9.03 -13.71
C LEU A 156 9.10 8.76 -12.99
N SER A 157 9.38 9.53 -11.95
CA SER A 157 10.48 9.31 -11.01
C SER A 157 10.18 8.14 -10.06
N ILE A 158 11.19 7.65 -9.36
CA ILE A 158 11.00 6.60 -8.34
C ILE A 158 10.01 7.03 -7.25
N ALA A 159 10.02 8.30 -6.86
CA ALA A 159 9.12 8.82 -5.85
C ALA A 159 7.64 8.75 -6.26
N ASP A 160 7.36 8.81 -7.57
CA ASP A 160 6.00 8.75 -8.09
C ASP A 160 5.36 7.36 -7.90
N PHE A 161 6.16 6.29 -7.87
CA PHE A 161 5.67 4.91 -7.65
C PHE A 161 5.25 4.67 -6.19
N GLY A 162 5.76 5.46 -5.24
CA GLY A 162 5.35 5.41 -3.84
C GLY A 162 4.20 6.35 -3.48
N ASN A 163 3.70 7.14 -4.45
CA ASN A 163 2.71 8.17 -4.23
C ASN A 163 1.49 7.98 -5.16
N GLU A 164 0.40 7.44 -4.62
CA GLU A 164 -0.84 7.20 -5.37
C GLU A 164 -1.40 8.47 -6.00
N SER A 165 -1.27 9.62 -5.34
CA SER A 165 -1.74 10.90 -5.88
C SER A 165 -0.94 11.33 -7.11
N ALA A 166 0.37 11.03 -7.14
CA ALA A 166 1.21 11.30 -8.31
C ALA A 166 0.85 10.40 -9.50
N LEU A 167 0.37 9.18 -9.25
CA LEU A 167 -0.17 8.32 -10.31
C LEU A 167 -1.56 8.81 -10.75
N ALA A 168 -2.38 9.35 -9.86
CA ALA A 168 -3.72 9.83 -10.19
C ALA A 168 -3.72 11.20 -10.92
N ASP A 169 -2.63 11.97 -10.86
CA ASP A 169 -2.52 13.27 -11.51
C ASP A 169 -2.46 13.19 -13.05
N GLU A 170 -2.51 14.34 -13.72
CA GLU A 170 -2.49 14.42 -15.19
C GLU A 170 -1.23 13.80 -15.82
N ARG A 171 -0.06 13.94 -15.16
CA ARG A 171 1.22 13.37 -15.61
C ARG A 171 1.21 11.85 -15.45
N GLY A 172 0.73 11.34 -14.32
CA GLY A 172 0.56 9.91 -14.06
C GLY A 172 -0.43 9.26 -15.03
N LEU A 173 -1.55 9.93 -15.31
CA LEU A 173 -2.54 9.50 -16.31
C LEU A 173 -1.94 9.48 -17.73
N ALA A 174 -1.18 10.51 -18.11
CA ALA A 174 -0.50 10.57 -19.41
C ALA A 174 0.57 9.48 -19.55
N ALA A 175 1.34 9.22 -18.49
CA ALA A 175 2.32 8.14 -18.44
C ALA A 175 1.66 6.77 -18.63
N ARG A 176 0.52 6.51 -17.98
CA ARG A 176 -0.24 5.26 -18.19
C ARG A 176 -0.77 5.11 -19.61
N LYS A 177 -1.30 6.17 -20.23
CA LYS A 177 -1.75 6.12 -21.64
C LYS A 177 -0.59 5.80 -22.59
N THR A 178 0.57 6.38 -22.33
CA THR A 178 1.81 6.07 -23.07
C THR A 178 2.21 4.62 -22.88
N MET A 179 2.22 4.14 -21.63
CA MET A 179 2.50 2.74 -21.27
C MET A 179 1.59 1.75 -21.98
N VAL A 180 0.29 2.02 -22.03
CA VAL A 180 -0.69 1.18 -22.76
C VAL A 180 -0.36 1.10 -24.26
N THR A 181 0.11 2.20 -24.84
CA THR A 181 0.54 2.22 -26.25
C THR A 181 1.85 1.44 -26.45
N ASP A 182 2.85 1.69 -25.60
CA ASP A 182 4.17 1.03 -25.63
C ASP A 182 4.08 -0.49 -25.40
N CYS A 183 3.11 -0.93 -24.58
CA CYS A 183 2.98 -2.32 -24.11
C CYS A 183 1.81 -3.07 -24.75
N LYS A 184 1.23 -2.53 -25.82
CA LYS A 184 0.12 -3.13 -26.55
C LYS A 184 0.43 -4.55 -27.01
N GLY A 185 -0.50 -5.48 -26.75
CA GLY A 185 -0.39 -6.89 -27.11
C GLY A 185 0.50 -7.72 -26.17
N LYS A 186 1.05 -7.12 -25.10
CA LYS A 186 1.88 -7.83 -24.12
C LYS A 186 1.08 -8.37 -22.95
N TYR A 187 -0.12 -7.84 -22.69
CA TYR A 187 -0.96 -8.36 -21.62
C TYR A 187 -1.72 -9.61 -22.11
N PRO A 188 -1.62 -10.76 -21.42
CA PRO A 188 -2.33 -11.97 -21.86
C PRO A 188 -3.85 -11.79 -21.82
N ALA A 189 -4.50 -11.88 -22.98
CA ALA A 189 -5.94 -11.60 -23.11
C ALA A 189 -6.83 -12.52 -22.25
N GLU A 190 -6.41 -13.77 -22.05
CA GLU A 190 -7.15 -14.73 -21.21
C GLU A 190 -7.04 -14.40 -19.72
N VAL A 191 -5.86 -13.95 -19.27
CA VAL A 191 -5.66 -13.47 -17.88
C VAL A 191 -6.52 -12.24 -17.63
N ALA A 192 -6.49 -11.27 -18.56
CA ALA A 192 -7.29 -10.06 -18.43
C ALA A 192 -8.80 -10.35 -18.40
N LYS A 193 -9.28 -11.30 -19.22
CA LYS A 193 -10.67 -11.73 -19.20
C LYS A 193 -11.02 -12.34 -17.85
N LYS A 194 -10.21 -13.27 -17.36
CA LYS A 194 -10.43 -13.95 -16.07
C LYS A 194 -10.56 -12.95 -14.93
N GLU A 195 -9.60 -12.04 -14.81
CA GLU A 195 -9.59 -11.00 -13.77
C GLU A 195 -10.77 -10.05 -13.89
N PHE A 196 -11.08 -9.61 -15.11
CA PHE A 196 -12.25 -8.77 -15.36
C PHE A 196 -13.54 -9.44 -14.88
N LEU A 197 -13.74 -10.73 -15.20
CA LEU A 197 -14.94 -11.47 -14.79
C LEU A 197 -15.01 -11.60 -13.27
N GLU A 198 -13.89 -11.96 -12.62
CA GLU A 198 -13.81 -12.08 -11.17
C GLU A 198 -14.18 -10.77 -10.45
N VAL A 199 -13.56 -9.67 -10.86
CA VAL A 199 -13.83 -8.33 -10.29
C VAL A 199 -15.26 -7.89 -10.60
N CYS A 200 -15.74 -8.12 -11.82
CA CYS A 200 -17.10 -7.75 -12.22
C CYS A 200 -18.16 -8.46 -11.38
N VAL A 201 -18.05 -9.77 -11.19
CA VAL A 201 -18.99 -10.56 -10.38
C VAL A 201 -18.95 -10.07 -8.92
N LYS A 202 -17.74 -9.92 -8.35
CA LYS A 202 -17.55 -9.50 -6.95
C LYS A 202 -18.10 -8.10 -6.67
N ASN A 203 -17.89 -7.13 -7.57
CA ASN A 203 -18.20 -5.73 -7.29
C ASN A 203 -19.58 -5.30 -7.75
N THR A 204 -20.15 -5.94 -8.78
CA THR A 204 -21.45 -5.54 -9.33
C THR A 204 -22.60 -6.44 -8.90
N GLY A 205 -22.30 -7.61 -8.31
CA GLY A 205 -23.29 -8.67 -8.08
C GLY A 205 -23.88 -9.22 -9.39
N GLY A 206 -23.26 -8.92 -10.53
CA GLY A 206 -23.67 -9.41 -11.85
C GLY A 206 -23.39 -10.90 -12.00
N THR A 207 -24.15 -11.56 -12.89
CA THR A 207 -23.88 -12.95 -13.27
C THR A 207 -22.70 -13.04 -14.24
N ASP A 208 -22.12 -14.23 -14.38
CA ASP A 208 -21.09 -14.50 -15.38
C ASP A 208 -21.53 -14.10 -16.80
N ALA A 209 -22.81 -14.27 -17.13
CA ALA A 209 -23.37 -13.88 -18.42
C ALA A 209 -23.32 -12.35 -18.63
N VAL A 210 -23.71 -11.58 -17.61
CA VAL A 210 -23.65 -10.10 -17.64
C VAL A 210 -22.21 -9.62 -17.78
N CYS A 211 -21.29 -10.18 -17.01
CA CYS A 211 -19.88 -9.82 -17.05
C CYS A 211 -19.23 -10.20 -18.39
N ASN A 212 -19.54 -11.38 -18.95
CA ASN A 212 -19.06 -11.77 -20.29
C ASN A 212 -19.63 -10.86 -21.40
N CYS A 213 -20.89 -10.44 -21.29
CA CYS A 213 -21.48 -9.46 -22.21
C CYS A 213 -20.68 -8.15 -22.16
N ARG A 214 -20.41 -7.62 -20.96
CA ARG A 214 -19.63 -6.37 -20.78
C ARG A 214 -18.23 -6.49 -21.34
N TRP A 215 -17.50 -7.55 -21.00
CA TRP A 215 -16.17 -7.84 -21.55
C TRP A 215 -16.17 -7.82 -23.08
N THR A 216 -17.14 -8.51 -23.69
CA THR A 216 -17.26 -8.59 -25.15
C THR A 216 -17.53 -7.22 -25.78
N LYS A 217 -18.33 -6.36 -25.14
CA LYS A 217 -18.59 -5.00 -25.63
C LYS A 217 -17.36 -4.10 -25.45
N LEU A 218 -16.65 -4.19 -24.33
CA LEU A 218 -15.41 -3.44 -24.07
C LEU A 218 -14.33 -3.78 -25.10
N LYS A 219 -14.02 -5.07 -25.30
CA LYS A 219 -12.99 -5.53 -26.24
C LYS A 219 -13.25 -5.18 -27.71
N LYS A 220 -14.49 -4.83 -28.08
CA LYS A 220 -14.80 -4.35 -29.44
C LYS A 220 -14.33 -2.93 -29.70
N GLN A 221 -14.11 -2.14 -28.65
CA GLN A 221 -13.78 -0.71 -28.77
C GLN A 221 -12.44 -0.36 -28.12
N MET A 222 -11.94 -1.20 -27.22
CA MET A 222 -10.74 -0.97 -26.43
C MET A 222 -9.82 -2.19 -26.51
N SER A 223 -8.51 -1.93 -26.45
CA SER A 223 -7.49 -2.96 -26.26
C SER A 223 -7.57 -3.57 -24.86
N VAL A 224 -6.95 -4.74 -24.70
CA VAL A 224 -6.84 -5.40 -23.40
C VAL A 224 -6.11 -4.50 -22.41
N GLU A 225 -5.03 -3.86 -22.85
CA GLU A 225 -4.21 -2.95 -22.05
C GLU A 225 -5.01 -1.73 -21.58
N GLU A 226 -5.85 -1.13 -22.43
CA GLU A 226 -6.71 -0.02 -22.03
C GLU A 226 -7.76 -0.42 -20.98
N ILE A 227 -8.25 -1.66 -21.05
CA ILE A 227 -9.21 -2.19 -20.09
C ILE A 227 -8.52 -2.44 -18.74
N VAL A 228 -7.40 -3.17 -18.72
CA VAL A 228 -6.69 -3.53 -17.48
C VAL A 228 -6.02 -2.33 -16.80
N ALA A 229 -5.50 -1.37 -17.57
CA ALA A 229 -4.90 -0.15 -17.03
C ALA A 229 -5.94 0.92 -16.66
N GLY A 230 -7.22 0.69 -16.94
CA GLY A 230 -8.30 1.64 -16.67
C GLY A 230 -8.16 2.96 -17.44
N THR A 231 -7.48 2.97 -18.59
CA THR A 231 -7.18 4.20 -19.34
C THR A 231 -8.19 4.50 -20.45
N GLY A 232 -9.01 3.52 -20.85
CA GLY A 232 -9.99 3.76 -21.90
C GLY A 232 -11.33 4.29 -21.38
N ASP A 233 -12.04 4.97 -22.27
CA ASP A 233 -13.32 5.61 -21.97
C ASP A 233 -14.47 4.59 -21.99
N VAL A 234 -14.68 3.92 -20.86
CA VAL A 234 -15.78 2.97 -20.67
C VAL A 234 -17.16 3.59 -20.94
N ALA A 235 -17.33 4.90 -20.70
CA ALA A 235 -18.62 5.57 -20.90
C ALA A 235 -18.97 5.71 -22.39
N SER A 236 -17.97 5.74 -23.28
CA SER A 236 -18.16 5.75 -24.73
C SER A 236 -18.63 4.40 -25.31
N VAL A 237 -18.50 3.30 -24.54
CA VAL A 237 -18.77 1.95 -25.04
C VAL A 237 -20.26 1.68 -25.19
N LYS A 238 -20.71 1.76 -26.45
CA LYS A 238 -22.09 1.48 -26.86
C LYS A 238 -22.59 0.10 -26.42
N GLY A 239 -23.79 0.07 -25.85
CA GLY A 239 -24.50 -1.16 -25.49
C GLY A 239 -24.07 -1.81 -24.16
N LEU A 240 -23.20 -1.19 -23.36
CA LEU A 240 -22.89 -1.71 -22.01
C LEU A 240 -24.12 -1.82 -21.11
N LYS A 241 -25.09 -0.90 -21.26
CA LYS A 241 -26.35 -0.90 -20.49
C LYS A 241 -27.31 -2.04 -20.88
N GLU A 242 -27.07 -2.70 -22.01
CA GLU A 242 -27.85 -3.85 -22.48
C GLU A 242 -27.42 -5.16 -21.79
N CYS A 243 -26.24 -5.19 -21.17
CA CYS A 243 -25.78 -6.31 -20.37
C CYS A 243 -26.45 -6.27 -18.98
N LYS A 244 -27.63 -6.90 -18.88
CA LYS A 244 -28.44 -7.03 -17.65
C LYS A 244 -28.77 -8.48 -17.39
#